data_AF-A0A5S3N587-F1
#
_entry.id   AF-A0A5S3N587-F1
#
_cell.length_a   1.000
_cell.length_b   1.000
_cell.length_c   1.000
_cell.angle_alpha   90.00
_cell.angle_beta   90.00
_cell.angle_gamma   90.00
#
_symmetry.space_group_name_H-M   'P 1'
#
loop_
_entity.id
_entity.type
_entity.pdbx_description
1 polymer ?
#
loop_
_entity_poly.entity_id
_entity_poly.type
_entity_poly.pdbx_seq_one_letter_code
_entity_poly.pdbx_strand_id
1 'polypeptide(L)'
;MNYFTQFWDEGRDDEYSNWGNSTWYFETNDADEILKQITVYQNGKVLKYSEENPKDKFGNLGEHTLTIEDCDGTQISKEAFYKIW
;
A
#
# COMPACT_ATOMS: atom_id res chain seq x y z
N MET A 1 8.69 12.17 -6.54
CA MET A 1 7.92 11.28 -5.64
C MET A 1 6.45 11.37 -6.00
N ASN A 2 5.81 10.22 -6.19
CA ASN A 2 4.39 10.11 -6.48
C ASN A 2 3.65 9.47 -5.30
N TYR A 3 2.37 9.84 -5.15
CA TYR A 3 1.51 9.35 -4.08
C TYR A 3 0.16 8.98 -4.66
N PHE A 4 -0.25 7.73 -4.43
CA PHE A 4 -1.53 7.24 -4.91
C PHE A 4 -2.08 6.15 -4.00
N THR A 5 -3.37 5.87 -4.18
CA THR A 5 -4.09 4.84 -3.45
C THR A 5 -4.83 3.92 -4.41
N GLN A 6 -5.01 2.67 -4.02
CA GLN A 6 -5.77 1.68 -4.76
C GLN A 6 -6.71 0.96 -3.80
N PHE A 7 -7.96 0.76 -4.20
CA PHE A 7 -8.91 -0.07 -3.47
C PHE A 7 -8.91 -1.49 -4.06
N TRP A 8 -8.83 -2.48 -3.19
CA TRP A 8 -8.93 -3.89 -3.53
C TRP A 8 -10.15 -4.47 -2.83
N ASP A 9 -11.15 -4.90 -3.60
CA ASP A 9 -12.46 -5.33 -3.09
C ASP A 9 -12.48 -6.78 -2.57
N GLU A 10 -11.40 -7.53 -2.81
CA GLU A 10 -11.23 -8.90 -2.33
C GLU A 10 -10.47 -8.96 -0.98
N GLY A 11 -10.70 -10.05 -0.25
CA GLY A 11 -9.91 -10.38 0.93
C GLY A 11 -8.53 -10.94 0.56
N ARG A 12 -7.69 -11.18 1.57
CA ARG A 12 -6.42 -11.90 1.37
C ARG A 12 -6.68 -13.36 0.98
N ASP A 13 -5.75 -13.93 0.23
CA ASP A 13 -5.74 -15.35 -0.17
C ASP A 13 -5.12 -16.29 0.88
N ASP A 14 -5.00 -15.84 2.12
CA ASP A 14 -4.39 -16.59 3.22
C ASP A 14 -5.30 -16.68 4.46
N GLU A 15 -4.76 -17.15 5.58
CA GLU A 15 -5.49 -17.29 6.86
C GLU A 15 -6.09 -15.97 7.37
N TYR A 16 -5.66 -14.83 6.83
CA TYR A 16 -6.13 -13.50 7.18
C TYR A 16 -7.20 -12.96 6.22
N SER A 17 -7.79 -13.82 5.37
CA SER A 17 -8.91 -13.46 4.47
C SER A 17 -10.07 -12.76 5.21
N ASN A 18 -10.28 -13.11 6.49
CA ASN A 18 -11.29 -12.48 7.36
C ASN A 18 -11.01 -11.00 7.70
N TRP A 19 -9.89 -10.41 7.25
CA TRP A 19 -9.64 -8.97 7.39
C TRP A 19 -10.48 -8.12 6.44
N GLY A 20 -11.08 -8.75 5.43
CA GLY A 20 -11.94 -8.11 4.44
C GLY A 20 -11.14 -7.41 3.34
N ASN A 21 -11.83 -6.51 2.63
CA ASN A 21 -11.23 -5.70 1.58
C ASN A 21 -10.09 -4.81 2.11
N SER A 22 -9.34 -4.19 1.20
CA SER A 22 -8.20 -3.37 1.57
C SER A 22 -8.06 -2.10 0.73
N THR A 23 -7.51 -1.06 1.34
CA THR A 23 -7.07 0.15 0.66
C THR A 23 -5.56 0.28 0.81
N TRP A 24 -4.88 0.31 -0.32
CA TRP A 24 -3.43 0.41 -0.42
C TRP A 24 -3.04 1.85 -0.68
N TYR A 25 -1.91 2.29 -0.12
CA TYR A 25 -1.34 3.60 -0.31
C TYR A 25 0.14 3.45 -0.60
N PHE A 26 0.63 4.18 -1.60
CA PHE A 26 2.02 4.07 -2.05
C PHE A 26 2.69 5.44 -2.07
N GLU A 27 3.97 5.47 -1.67
CA GLU A 27 4.94 6.51 -2.00
C GLU A 27 5.97 5.88 -2.94
N THR A 28 6.06 6.39 -4.18
CA THR A 28 7.07 5.94 -5.15
C THR A 28 8.06 7.06 -5.48
N ASN A 29 9.26 6.69 -5.92
CA ASN A 29 10.24 7.65 -6.42
C ASN A 29 9.97 8.03 -7.89
N ASP A 30 10.86 8.80 -8.51
CA ASP A 30 10.70 9.25 -9.90
C ASP A 30 11.02 8.14 -10.94
N ALA A 31 11.51 6.99 -10.47
CA ALA A 31 11.69 5.75 -11.25
C ALA A 31 10.57 4.72 -10.95
N ASP A 32 9.49 5.17 -10.30
CA ASP A 32 8.32 4.38 -9.90
C ASP A 32 8.60 3.23 -8.92
N GLU A 33 9.79 3.21 -8.28
CA GLU A 33 10.11 2.25 -7.23
C GLU A 33 9.33 2.58 -5.95
N ILE A 34 8.72 1.56 -5.34
CA ILE A 34 7.94 1.71 -4.10
C ILE A 34 8.88 1.93 -2.91
N LEU A 35 8.82 3.12 -2.31
CA LEU A 35 9.61 3.47 -1.13
C LEU A 35 8.85 3.19 0.17
N LYS A 36 7.54 3.41 0.16
CA LYS A 36 6.65 3.12 1.29
C LYS A 36 5.30 2.61 0.82
N GLN A 37 4.74 1.71 1.63
CA GLN A 37 3.44 1.11 1.40
C GLN A 37 2.64 1.07 2.70
N ILE A 38 1.36 1.43 2.64
CA ILE A 38 0.39 1.21 3.71
C ILE A 38 -0.74 0.36 3.16
N THR A 39 -1.16 -0.66 3.90
CA THR A 39 -2.39 -1.41 3.59
C THR A 39 -3.34 -1.30 4.77
N VAL A 40 -4.49 -0.67 4.55
CA VAL A 40 -5.57 -0.55 5.53
C VAL A 40 -6.67 -1.54 5.18
N TYR A 41 -6.94 -2.49 6.07
CA TYR A 41 -7.98 -3.50 5.87
C TYR A 41 -9.32 -3.05 6.45
N GLN A 42 -10.41 -3.61 5.93
CA GLN A 42 -11.79 -3.33 6.34
C GLN A 42 -12.00 -3.48 7.86
N ASN A 43 -11.35 -4.46 8.48
CA ASN A 43 -11.43 -4.69 9.92
C ASN A 43 -10.59 -3.71 10.78
N GLY A 44 -9.98 -2.69 10.16
CA GLY A 44 -9.18 -1.66 10.82
C GLY A 44 -7.72 -2.03 11.07
N LYS A 45 -7.26 -3.21 10.62
CA LYS A 45 -5.82 -3.54 10.66
C LYS A 45 -5.06 -2.72 9.64
N VAL A 46 -3.85 -2.31 10.02
CA VAL A 46 -2.97 -1.50 9.18
C VAL A 46 -1.59 -2.15 9.13
N LEU A 47 -1.09 -2.38 7.92
CA LEU A 47 0.28 -2.80 7.66
C LEU A 47 1.05 -1.62 7.05
N LYS A 48 2.32 -1.46 7.44
CA LYS A 48 3.19 -0.38 6.96
C LYS A 48 4.57 -0.96 6.67
N TYR A 49 5.05 -0.70 5.46
CA TYR A 49 6.36 -1.16 5.01
C TYR A 49 7.14 0.01 4.41
N SER A 50 8.44 0.02 4.66
CA SER A 50 9.42 0.97 4.10
C SER A 50 10.75 0.26 3.90
N GLU A 51 11.73 0.91 3.28
CA GLU A 51 13.09 0.34 3.14
C GLU A 51 13.72 -0.03 4.50
N GLU A 52 13.40 0.71 5.57
CA GLU A 52 13.88 0.43 6.94
C GLU A 52 13.17 -0.78 7.59
N ASN A 53 11.92 -1.02 7.21
CA ASN A 53 11.13 -2.16 7.68
C ASN A 53 10.40 -2.82 6.50
N PRO A 54 11.14 -3.60 5.67
CA PRO A 54 10.62 -4.05 4.39
C PRO A 54 9.73 -5.29 4.50
N LYS A 55 9.67 -5.96 5.64
CA LYS A 55 8.85 -7.17 5.81
C LYS A 55 8.57 -7.52 7.24
N ASP A 56 7.45 -8.20 7.45
CA ASP A 56 7.10 -8.88 8.68
C ASP A 56 6.43 -10.22 8.38
N LYS A 57 5.72 -10.79 9.35
CA LYS A 57 5.01 -12.07 9.18
C LYS A 57 3.72 -11.95 8.35
N PHE A 58 3.25 -10.74 8.04
CA PHE A 58 2.00 -10.49 7.33
C PHE A 58 2.22 -10.05 5.87
N GLY A 59 3.44 -9.71 5.50
CA GLY A 59 3.77 -9.28 4.14
C GLY A 59 5.10 -8.55 4.04
N ASN A 60 5.27 -7.87 2.92
CA ASN A 60 6.49 -7.15 2.56
C ASN A 60 6.19 -5.91 1.72
N LEU A 61 7.17 -5.01 1.66
CA LEU A 61 7.24 -3.91 0.70
C LEU A 61 7.28 -4.49 -0.71
N GLY A 62 6.53 -3.89 -1.64
CA GLY A 62 6.62 -4.25 -3.04
C GLY A 62 8.01 -3.95 -3.61
N GLU A 63 8.64 -4.95 -4.22
CA GLU A 63 9.98 -4.83 -4.83
C GLU A 63 9.91 -4.54 -6.35
N HIS A 64 8.75 -4.13 -6.86
CA HIS A 64 8.51 -3.81 -8.27
C HIS A 64 8.25 -2.31 -8.46
N THR A 65 8.42 -1.84 -9.69
CA THR A 65 7.97 -0.51 -10.09
C THR A 65 6.45 -0.50 -10.20
N LEU A 66 5.81 0.57 -9.74
CA LEU A 66 4.36 0.70 -9.77
C LEU A 66 3.96 2.13 -10.10
N THR A 67 3.22 2.30 -11.19
CA THR A 67 2.59 3.57 -11.54
C THR A 67 1.12 3.59 -11.09
N ILE A 68 0.54 4.79 -11.05
CA ILE A 68 -0.90 4.95 -10.81
C ILE A 68 -1.74 4.27 -11.91
N GLU A 69 -1.24 4.24 -13.15
CA GLU A 69 -1.93 3.62 -14.30
C GLU A 69 -1.91 2.10 -14.20
N ASP A 70 -0.82 1.50 -13.71
CA ASP A 70 -0.70 0.04 -13.54
C ASP A 70 -1.71 -0.54 -12.55
N CYS A 71 -2.17 0.28 -11.60
CA CYS A 71 -3.02 -0.16 -10.49
C CYS A 71 -4.43 0.46 -10.53
N ASP A 72 -4.80 1.16 -11.60
CA ASP A 72 -6.06 1.94 -11.66
C ASP A 72 -6.25 2.82 -10.41
N GLY A 73 -5.14 3.38 -9.92
CA GLY A 73 -5.08 4.10 -8.67
C GLY A 73 -5.70 5.50 -8.74
N THR A 74 -5.89 6.10 -7.58
CA THR A 74 -6.27 7.51 -7.43
C THR A 74 -5.12 8.30 -6.83
N GLN A 75 -4.77 9.42 -7.45
CA GLN A 75 -3.70 10.28 -6.95
C GLN A 75 -4.11 10.92 -5.62
N ILE A 76 -3.18 10.98 -4.66
CA ILE A 76 -3.37 11.65 -3.38
C ILE A 76 -2.23 12.65 -3.13
N SER A 77 -2.42 13.55 -2.18
CA SER A 77 -1.33 14.43 -1.74
C SER A 77 -0.38 13.70 -0.79
N LYS A 78 0.87 14.16 -0.76
CA LYS A 78 1.85 13.78 0.27
C LYS A 78 1.26 13.93 1.68
N GLU A 79 0.60 15.05 1.97
CA GLU A 79 0.01 15.30 3.29
C GLU A 79 -1.08 14.29 3.66
N ALA A 80 -1.87 13.84 2.68
CA ALA A 80 -2.88 12.80 2.91
C ALA A 80 -2.23 11.46 3.26
N PHE A 81 -1.17 11.07 2.53
CA PHE A 81 -0.39 9.86 2.82
C PHE A 81 0.19 9.89 4.24
N TYR A 82 0.87 10.99 4.60
CA TYR A 82 1.55 11.11 5.91
C TYR A 82 0.61 11.32 7.10
N LYS A 83 -0.69 11.56 6.88
CA LYS A 83 -1.70 11.49 7.96
C LYS A 83 -2.01 10.05 8.38
N ILE A 84 -1.77 9.09 7.48
CA ILE A 84 -2.03 7.67 7.70
C ILE A 84 -0.73 6.95 8.08
N TRP A 85 0.40 7.37 7.48
CA TRP A 85 1.75 6.91 7.79
C TRP A 85 2.13 7.13 9.26
#